data_AF-A0A6V7JDS3-F1
#
_entry.id   AF-A0A6V7JDS3-F1
#
_cell.length_a   1.000
_cell.length_b   1.000
_cell.length_c   1.000
_cell.angle_alpha   90.00
_cell.angle_beta   90.00
_cell.angle_gamma   90.00
#
_symmetry.space_group_name_H-M   'P 1'
#
loop_
_entity.id
_entity.type
_entity.pdbx_description
1 polymer ?
#
loop_
_entity_poly.entity_id
_entity_poly.type
_entity_poly.pdbx_seq_one_letter_code
_entity_poly.pdbx_strand_id
1 'polypeptide(L)' 'FTRIPQCLSKIENLEILVLNDNHITEIDVESLAKLRRLATLDLSNNDIAYVPPELGNQTNIR' A
#
# COMPACT_ATOMS: atom_id res chain seq x y z
N PHE A 1 8.96 -8.03 5.81
CA PHE A 1 8.84 -7.85 4.34
C PHE A 1 9.60 -6.60 3.91
N THR A 2 10.29 -6.62 2.77
CA THR A 2 11.05 -5.46 2.27
C THR A 2 10.34 -4.65 1.17
N ARG A 3 9.27 -5.21 0.59
CA ARG A 3 8.44 -4.57 -0.42
C ARG A 3 7.01 -5.12 -0.34
N ILE A 4 6.05 -4.35 -0.86
CA ILE A 4 4.67 -4.82 -1.03
C ILE A 4 4.65 -5.87 -2.15
N PRO A 5 4.12 -7.08 -1.92
CA PRO A 5 4.08 -8.11 -2.94
C PRO A 5 3.09 -7.77 -4.07
N GLN A 6 3.57 -7.79 -5.32
CA GLN A 6 2.74 -7.48 -6.50
C GLN A 6 1.52 -8.38 -6.66
N CYS A 7 1.54 -9.60 -6.12
CA CYS A 7 0.38 -10.49 -6.17
C CYS A 7 -0.83 -9.95 -5.39
N LEU A 8 -0.63 -9.03 -4.42
CA LEU A 8 -1.74 -8.37 -3.73
C LEU A 8 -2.59 -7.55 -4.70
N SER A 9 -2.00 -6.97 -5.75
CA SER A 9 -2.71 -6.15 -6.74
C SER A 9 -3.79 -6.92 -7.52
N LYS A 10 -3.81 -8.26 -7.41
CA LYS A 10 -4.83 -9.12 -8.02
C LYS A 10 -6.09 -9.28 -7.16
N ILE A 11 -6.03 -8.85 -5.90
CA ILE A 11 -7.15 -8.93 -4.96
C ILE A 11 -7.92 -7.62 -5.03
N GLU A 12 -8.65 -7.42 -6.12
CA GLU A 12 -9.34 -6.14 -6.41
C GLU A 12 -10.37 -5.73 -5.35
N ASN A 13 -10.88 -6.71 -4.59
CA ASN A 13 -11.83 -6.53 -3.50
C ASN A 13 -11.17 -6.38 -2.12
N LEU A 14 -9.85 -6.20 -2.05
CA LEU A 14 -9.16 -5.98 -0.78
C LEU A 14 -9.55 -4.61 -0.21
N GLU A 15 -10.15 -4.59 0.97
CA GLU A 15 -10.58 -3.35 1.65
C GLU A 15 -9.56 -2.87 2.69
N ILE A 16 -8.83 -3.80 3.32
CA ILE A 16 -7.90 -3.51 4.40
C ILE A 16 -6.58 -4.24 4.10
N LEU A 17 -5.50 -3.48 4.03
CA LEU A 17 -4.12 -4.00 3.90
C LEU A 17 -3.31 -3.53 5.10
N VAL A 18 -2.93 -4.48 5.95
CA VAL A 18 -2.14 -4.25 7.15
C VAL A 18 -0.76 -4.86 6.94
N LEU A 19 0.25 -3.99 6.88
CA LEU A 19 1.66 -4.33 6.68
C LEU A 19 2.55 -3.62 7.71
N ASN A 20 2.00 -3.26 8.87
CA ASN A 20 2.77 -2.68 9.96
C ASN A 20 3.87 -3.61 10.46
N ASP A 21 4.87 -3.06 11.15
CA ASP A 21 5.99 -3.80 11.75
C ASP A 21 6.78 -4.63 10.71
N ASN A 22 7.13 -3.99 9.60
CA ASN A 22 7.90 -4.59 8.52
C ASN A 22 9.12 -3.73 8.15
N HIS A 23 9.85 -4.14 7.10
CA HIS A 23 11.04 -3.45 6.62
C HIS A 23 10.81 -2.88 5.22
N ILE A 24 9.58 -2.44 4.92
CA ILE A 24 9.22 -1.91 3.61
C ILE A 24 9.92 -0.57 3.43
N THR A 25 10.75 -0.46 2.40
CA THR A 25 11.52 0.76 2.12
C THR A 25 10.85 1.66 1.10
N GLU A 26 9.99 1.09 0.25
CA GLU A 26 9.35 1.76 -0.88
C GLU A 26 7.87 1.38 -1.00
N ILE A 27 7.06 2.34 -1.44
CA ILE A 27 5.63 2.16 -1.68
C ILE A 27 5.40 1.98 -3.19
N ASP A 28 4.90 0.81 -3.58
CA ASP A 28 4.48 0.53 -4.96
C ASP A 28 3.07 1.08 -5.20
N VAL A 29 3.00 2.33 -5.63
CA VAL A 29 1.72 3.02 -5.92
C VAL A 29 0.96 2.35 -7.05
N GLU A 30 1.63 1.75 -8.04
CA GLU A 30 0.97 1.11 -9.18
C GLU A 30 0.18 -0.13 -8.72
N SER A 31 0.78 -0.93 -7.84
CA SER A 31 0.10 -2.07 -7.23
C SER A 31 -1.05 -1.65 -6.34
N LEU A 32 -0.87 -0.60 -5.53
CA LEU A 32 -1.93 -0.06 -4.65
C LEU A 32 -3.09 0.56 -5.46
N ALA A 33 -2.81 1.20 -6.59
CA ALA A 33 -3.82 1.79 -7.47
C ALA A 33 -4.77 0.75 -8.10
N LYS A 34 -4.34 -0.51 -8.19
CA LYS A 34 -5.19 -1.62 -8.67
C LYS A 34 -6.19 -2.09 -7.60
N LEU A 35 -5.94 -1.80 -6.33
CA LEU A 35 -6.81 -2.16 -5.21
C LEU A 35 -7.95 -1.15 -5.06
N ARG A 36 -8.91 -1.20 -5.99
CA ARG A 36 -10.00 -0.21 -6.10
C ARG A 36 -10.90 -0.12 -4.87
N ARG A 37 -10.93 -1.16 -4.04
CA ARG A 37 -11.73 -1.23 -2.81
C ARG A 37 -10.93 -0.93 -1.55
N LEU A 38 -9.62 -0.69 -1.67
CA LEU A 38 -8.77 -0.48 -0.50
C LEU A 38 -9.16 0.82 0.20
N ALA A 39 -9.67 0.66 1.42
CA ALA A 39 -10.10 1.73 2.30
C ALA A 39 -9.09 2.02 3.40
N THR A 40 -8.32 1.01 3.83
CA THR A 40 -7.36 1.13 4.92
C THR A 40 -6.02 0.52 4.50
N LEU A 41 -4.96 1.33 4.58
CA LEU A 41 -3.59 0.91 4.35
C LEU A 41 -2.76 1.26 5.58
N ASP A 42 -2.34 0.25 6.34
CA ASP A 42 -1.44 0.43 7.47
C ASP A 42 -0.02 0.00 7.10
N LEU A 43 0.88 0.98 7.03
CA LEU A 43 2.30 0.81 6.79
C LEU A 43 3.14 1.32 7.97
N SER A 44 2.54 1.47 9.15
CA SER A 44 3.22 1.96 10.35
C SER A 44 4.40 1.07 10.75
N ASN A 45 5.41 1.65 11.39
CA ASN A 45 6.63 0.94 11.77
C ASN A 45 7.29 0.17 10.61
N ASN A 46 7.52 0.88 9.49
CA ASN A 46 8.31 0.43 8.35
C ASN A 46 9.45 1.42 8.06
N ASP A 47 10.42 0.99 7.25
CA ASP A 47 11.60 1.77 6.85
C ASP A 47 11.33 2.67 5.63
N ILE A 48 10.11 3.22 5.50
CA ILE A 48 9.68 4.01 4.34
C ILE A 48 10.37 5.37 4.36
N ALA A 49 11.35 5.56 3.48
CA ALA A 49 12.13 6.81 3.40
C ALA A 49 11.37 7.94 2.70
N TYR A 50 10.45 7.60 1.80
CA TYR A 50 9.71 8.55 0.98
C TYR A 50 8.29 8.05 0.73
N VAL A 51 7.33 8.95 0.93
CA VAL A 51 5.93 8.71 0.58
C VAL A 51 5.66 9.42 -0.76
N PRO A 52 5.40 8.68 -1.84
CA PRO A 52 5.12 9.26 -3.15
C PRO A 52 3.82 10.09 -3.13
N PRO A 53 3.81 11.32 -3.69
CA PRO A 53 2.63 12.17 -3.73
C PRO A 53 1.47 11.53 -4.51
N GLU A 54 1.77 10.63 -5.43
CA GLU A 54 0.79 9.85 -6.19
C GLU A 54 -0.08 8.97 -5.28
N LEU A 55 0.41 8.61 -4.08
CA LEU A 55 -0.40 7.92 -3.08
C LEU A 55 -1.58 8.79 -2.61
N GLY A 56 -1.38 10.11 -2.52
CA GLY A 56 -2.44 11.06 -2.18
C GLY A 56 -3.51 11.21 -3.27
N ASN A 57 -3.23 10.79 -4.50
CA ASN A 57 -4.22 10.75 -5.59
C ASN A 57 -5.17 9.54 -5.48
N GLN A 58 -4.91 8.59 -4.58
CA GLN A 58 -5.80 7.47 -4.34
C GLN A 58 -7.00 7.93 -3.49
N THR A 59 -8.10 8.26 -4.15
CA THR A 59 -9.32 8.76 -3.48
C THR A 59 -10.04 7.72 -2.62
N ASN A 60 -9.64 6.45 -2.72
CA ASN A 60 -10.30 5.34 -2.03
C ASN A 60 -9.66 5.01 -0.68
N ILE A 61 -8.38 5.34 -0.48
CA ILE A 61 -7.61 5.02 0.72
C ILE A 61 -7.77 6.17 1.73
N ARG A 62 -8.09 5.83 2.98
CA ARG A 62 -8.23 6.79 4.08
C ARG A 62 -7.05 6.75 5.03
#